data_AF-A0A352XJR3-F1
#
_entry.id   AF-A0A352XJR3-F1
#
_cell.length_a   1.000
_cell.length_b   1.000
_cell.length_c   1.000
_cell.angle_alpha   90.00
_cell.angle_beta   90.00
_cell.angle_gamma   90.00
#
_symmetry.space_group_name_H-M   'P 1'
#
loop_
_entity.id
_entity.type
_entity.pdbx_description
1 polymer ?
#
loop_
_entity_poly.entity_id
_entity_poly.type
_entity_poly.pdbx_seq_one_letter_code
_entity_poly.pdbx_strand_id
1 'polypeptide(L)'
;MSGDYSKRRSGFPRVLQHDVQGNRATVGGPLLDLEGRCIGMNIARANRAESFAIPVEELRDVISRLLTQAMKNKADATVAPR
;
A
#
# COMPACT_ATOMS: atom_id res chain seq x y z
N MET A 1 11.86 22.47 -5.85
CA MET A 1 13.08 21.78 -5.38
C MET A 1 12.71 20.58 -4.50
N SER A 2 12.12 19.51 -5.06
CA SER A 2 11.73 18.30 -4.28
C SER A 2 11.72 16.96 -5.06
N GLY A 3 12.11 16.93 -6.33
CA GLY A 3 11.97 15.71 -7.17
C GLY A 3 10.52 15.25 -7.34
N ASP A 4 10.32 14.08 -7.93
CA ASP A 4 8.99 13.47 -8.08
C ASP A 4 8.41 13.01 -6.74
N TYR A 5 7.12 13.28 -6.52
CA TYR A 5 6.37 12.90 -5.32
C TYR A 5 4.97 12.39 -5.65
N SER A 6 4.35 11.66 -4.72
CA SER A 6 3.00 11.13 -4.88
C SER A 6 1.92 12.21 -4.71
N LYS A 7 0.87 12.17 -5.55
CA LYS A 7 -0.29 13.08 -5.46
C LYS A 7 -0.95 12.99 -4.07
N ARG A 8 -1.20 11.77 -3.60
CA ARG A 8 -1.63 11.49 -2.24
C ARG A 8 -0.41 11.09 -1.41
N ARG A 9 -0.13 11.87 -0.36
CA ARG A 9 1.05 11.69 0.50
C ARG A 9 0.81 12.04 1.97
N SER A 10 -0.43 12.22 2.38
CA SER A 10 -0.80 12.59 3.74
C SER A 10 -2.21 12.08 4.05
N GLY A 11 -2.65 12.21 5.31
CA GLY A 11 -3.94 11.71 5.76
C GLY A 11 -3.98 10.18 5.84
N PHE A 12 -2.84 9.57 6.14
CA PHE A 12 -2.76 8.16 6.48
C PHE A 12 -2.84 8.02 8.01
N PRO A 13 -3.62 7.07 8.53
CA PRO A 13 -3.79 6.90 9.99
C PRO A 13 -2.49 6.41 10.66
N ARG A 14 -1.75 5.52 10.00
CA ARG A 14 -0.45 5.01 10.42
C ARG A 14 0.38 4.67 9.19
N VAL A 15 1.69 4.95 9.25
CA VAL A 15 2.65 4.61 8.20
C VAL A 15 4.00 4.20 8.81
N LEU A 16 4.73 3.34 8.11
CA LEU A 16 6.17 3.22 8.26
C LEU A 16 6.83 4.28 7.39
N GLN A 17 7.65 5.11 8.01
CA GLN A 17 8.49 6.07 7.31
C GLN A 17 9.87 5.48 7.07
N HIS A 18 10.36 5.59 5.84
CA HIS A 18 11.70 5.16 5.48
C HIS A 18 12.31 6.10 4.44
N ASP A 19 13.62 6.02 4.28
CA ASP A 19 14.42 6.82 3.35
C ASP A 19 14.93 6.03 2.13
N VAL A 20 14.61 4.72 2.06
CA VAL A 20 14.91 3.88 0.90
C VAL A 20 14.43 4.58 -0.38
N GLN A 21 15.34 4.69 -1.36
CA GLN A 21 15.04 5.34 -2.63
C GLN A 21 13.92 4.59 -3.34
N GLY A 22 12.79 5.27 -3.48
CA GLY A 22 11.64 4.81 -4.25
C GLY A 22 11.29 5.82 -5.33
N ASN A 23 10.70 5.34 -6.42
CA ASN A 23 10.12 6.18 -7.46
C ASN A 23 8.63 5.80 -7.63
N ARG A 24 7.93 6.39 -8.61
CA ARG A 24 6.51 6.06 -8.83
C ARG A 24 6.28 4.57 -9.13
N ALA A 25 7.24 3.88 -9.72
CA ALA A 25 7.14 2.46 -10.04
C ALA A 25 7.29 1.55 -8.81
N THR A 26 7.88 2.04 -7.71
CA THR A 26 8.01 1.26 -6.48
C THR A 26 6.78 1.32 -5.59
N VAL A 27 5.85 2.26 -5.85
CA VAL A 27 4.57 2.37 -5.14
C VAL A 27 3.68 1.18 -5.51
N GLY A 28 3.14 0.51 -4.49
CA GLY A 28 2.42 -0.77 -4.61
C GLY A 28 3.32 -2.00 -4.45
N GLY A 29 4.64 -1.83 -4.48
CA GLY A 29 5.59 -2.91 -4.22
C GLY A 29 5.82 -3.18 -2.72
N PRO A 30 6.35 -4.36 -2.37
CA PRO A 30 6.66 -4.70 -0.99
C PRO A 30 7.87 -3.90 -0.48
N LEU A 31 7.86 -3.59 0.81
CA LEU A 31 9.03 -3.14 1.57
C LEU A 31 9.61 -4.35 2.28
N LEU A 32 10.89 -4.64 2.02
CA LEU A 32 11.57 -5.83 2.51
C LEU A 32 12.65 -5.48 3.54
N ASP A 33 12.87 -6.36 4.52
CA ASP A 33 14.05 -6.32 5.37
C ASP A 33 15.27 -6.98 4.69
N LEU A 34 16.41 -6.98 5.39
CA LEU A 34 17.66 -7.58 4.89
C LEU A 34 17.61 -9.10 4.74
N GLU A 35 16.65 -9.76 5.39
CA GLU A 35 16.40 -11.20 5.26
C GLU A 35 15.36 -11.51 4.16
N GLY A 36 14.91 -10.49 3.43
CA GLY A 36 13.92 -10.62 2.36
C GLY A 36 12.48 -10.78 2.85
N ARG A 37 12.19 -10.52 4.13
CA ARG A 37 10.82 -10.59 4.67
C ARG A 37 10.07 -9.30 4.37
N CYS A 38 8.79 -9.44 4.00
CA CYS A 38 7.92 -8.29 3.76
C CYS A 38 7.49 -7.65 5.08
N ILE A 39 7.95 -6.42 5.30
CA ILE A 39 7.61 -5.60 6.47
C ILE A 39 6.55 -4.53 6.16
N GLY A 40 6.17 -4.38 4.89
CA GLY A 40 5.12 -3.46 4.50
C GLY A 40 4.94 -3.34 2.98
N MET A 41 4.17 -2.35 2.56
CA MET A 41 3.96 -2.03 1.13
C MET A 41 4.05 -0.53 0.90
N ASN A 42 4.85 -0.12 -0.08
CA ASN A 42 5.06 1.28 -0.40
C ASN A 42 3.78 1.92 -0.94
N ILE A 43 3.40 3.08 -0.41
CA ILE A 43 2.15 3.77 -0.81
C ILE A 43 2.37 5.19 -1.30
N ALA A 44 3.40 5.87 -0.84
CA ALA A 44 3.64 7.24 -1.22
C ALA A 44 5.11 7.62 -1.07
N ARG A 45 5.60 8.40 -2.03
CA ARG A 45 6.81 9.20 -1.85
C ARG A 45 6.36 10.59 -1.39
N ALA A 46 6.68 10.95 -0.15
CA ALA A 46 6.22 12.19 0.46
C ALA A 46 7.08 13.38 0.03
N ASN A 47 8.40 13.22 0.02
CA ASN A 47 9.35 14.21 -0.48
C ASN A 47 10.65 13.53 -0.95
N ARG A 48 11.75 14.30 -1.04
CA ARG A 48 13.04 13.77 -1.51
C ARG A 48 13.60 12.64 -0.63
N ALA A 49 13.35 12.71 0.68
CA ALA A 49 13.98 11.91 1.73
C ALA A 49 12.98 11.00 2.46
N GLU A 50 11.68 11.19 2.27
CA GLU A 50 10.64 10.48 3.01
C GLU A 50 9.73 9.70 2.06
N SER A 51 9.66 8.40 2.29
CA SER A 51 8.74 7.47 1.68
C SER A 51 7.90 6.79 2.77
N PHE A 52 6.66 6.48 2.43
CA PHE A 52 5.70 5.87 3.32
C PHE A 52 5.29 4.50 2.82
N ALA A 53 5.25 3.55 3.74
CA ALA A 53 4.72 2.22 3.54
C ALA A 53 3.60 1.91 4.56
N ILE A 54 2.65 1.07 4.15
CA ILE A 54 1.70 0.46 5.10
C ILE A 54 2.48 -0.62 5.84
N PRO A 55 2.52 -0.59 7.18
CA PRO A 55 3.11 -1.67 7.97
C PRO A 55 2.40 -3.01 7.73
N VAL A 56 3.14 -4.12 7.85
CA VAL A 56 2.63 -5.45 7.49
C VAL A 56 1.40 -5.86 8.31
N GLU A 57 1.27 -5.40 9.55
CA GLU A 57 0.15 -5.71 10.43
C GLU A 57 -1.17 -5.18 9.83
N GLU A 58 -1.25 -3.89 9.55
CA GLU A 58 -2.43 -3.26 8.95
C GLU A 58 -2.64 -3.71 7.51
N LEU A 59 -1.55 -4.00 6.79
CA LEU A 59 -1.63 -4.48 5.42
C LEU A 59 -2.40 -5.80 5.33
N ARG A 60 -2.16 -6.73 6.26
CA ARG A 60 -2.88 -8.02 6.32
C ARG A 60 -4.38 -7.81 6.55
N ASP A 61 -4.75 -6.90 7.43
CA ASP A 61 -6.15 -6.59 7.72
C ASP A 61 -6.84 -5.98 6.50
N VAL A 62 -6.18 -5.03 5.83
CA VAL A 62 -6.68 -4.40 4.62
C VAL A 62 -6.87 -5.43 3.51
N ILE A 63 -5.89 -6.29 3.26
CA ILE A 63 -5.99 -7.36 2.25
C ILE A 63 -7.14 -8.31 2.57
N SER A 64 -7.25 -8.77 3.81
CA SER A 64 -8.30 -9.70 4.24
C SER A 64 -9.70 -9.12 4.02
N ARG A 65 -9.89 -7.85 4.38
CA ARG A 65 -11.14 -7.11 4.15
C ARG A 65 -11.46 -6.98 2.66
N LEU A 66 -10.48 -6.61 1.84
CA LEU A 66 -10.65 -6.42 0.39
C LEU A 66 -10.96 -7.74 -0.32
N LEU A 67 -10.29 -8.83 0.03
CA LEU A 67 -10.57 -10.16 -0.51
C LEU A 67 -11.99 -10.62 -0.14
N THR A 68 -12.38 -10.45 1.13
CA THR A 68 -13.74 -10.77 1.59
C THR A 68 -14.80 -9.97 0.82
N GLN A 69 -14.57 -8.66 0.63
CA GLN A 69 -15.46 -7.80 -0.15
C GLN A 69 -15.53 -8.25 -1.62
N ALA A 70 -14.39 -8.54 -2.24
CA ALA A 70 -14.33 -8.99 -3.62
C ALA A 70 -15.08 -10.32 -3.83
N MET A 71 -14.99 -11.26 -2.88
CA MET A 71 -15.74 -12.51 -2.91
C MET A 71 -17.25 -12.29 -2.79
N LYS A 72 -17.70 -11.42 -1.86
CA LYS A 72 -19.12 -11.04 -1.73
C LYS A 72 -19.66 -10.41 -3.01
N ASN A 73 -18.93 -9.44 -3.56
CA ASN A 73 -19.32 -8.76 -4.80
C ASN A 73 -19.45 -9.74 -5.98
N LYS A 74 -18.62 -10.79 -6.02
CA LYS A 74 -18.68 -11.82 -7.06
C LYS A 74 -19.91 -12.73 -6.90
N ALA A 75 -20.29 -13.05 -5.66
CA ALA A 75 -21.51 -13.80 -5.36
C ALA A 75 -22.77 -12.99 -5.73
N ASP A 76 -22.81 -11.70 -5.41
CA ASP A 76 -23.92 -10.81 -5.80
C ASP A 76 -24.03 -10.65 -7.32
N ALA A 77 -22.89 -10.57 -8.03
CA ALA A 77 -22.87 -10.50 -9.50
C ALA A 77 -23.38 -11.77 -10.18
N THR A 78 -23.25 -12.95 -9.56
CA THR A 78 -23.80 -14.22 -10.06
C THR A 78 -25.29 -14.42 -9.76
N VAL A 79 -25.88 -13.62 -8.86
CA VAL A 79 -27.28 -13.73 -8.43
C VAL A 79 -28.20 -12.72 -9.13
N ALA A 80 -27.67 -11.78 -9.93
CA ALA A 80 -28.49 -10.86 -10.70
C ALA A 80 -29.34 -11.62 -11.75
N PRO A 81 -30.69 -11.67 -11.60
CA PRO A 81 -31.55 -12.20 -12.65
C PRO A 81 -31.57 -11.22 -13.84
N ARG A 82 -31.72 -11.78 -15.04
CA ARG A 82 -32.06 -11.01 -16.25
C ARG A 82 -33.39 -10.28 -16.08
#